data_AF-A0A420T549-F1
#
_entry.id   AF-A0A420T549-F1
#
_cell.length_a   1.000
_cell.length_b   1.000
_cell.length_c   1.000
_cell.angle_alpha   90.00
_cell.angle_beta   90.00
_cell.angle_gamma   90.00
#
_symmetry.space_group_name_H-M   'P 1'
#
loop_
_entity.id
_entity.type
_entity.pdbx_description
1 polymer ?
#
loop_
_entity_poly.entity_id
_entity_poly.type
_entity_poly.pdbx_seq_one_letter_code
_entity_poly.pdbx_strand_id
1 'polypeptide(L)'
;MEEIYSHARYVLAFLSPQSEPFNLGLDYIEATARDTMIHFDPSISPHLTVQGLNASDKLLQDSIISFFAASWWTRVWTVQEFLLAKKVIFRGGNWLIDSEIVRKACRAWIDHENSCCWAARRPIDVSAHGFLDIPSEINGGPTIYTATLRMKHLMDMLIPGKLYTEDFLAAISLFRVRHCSDLQDRAFGYFGLRSPGLDMKREISVDDNMPVADLYKSLAD
;
A
#
# COMPACT_ATOMS: atom_id res chain seq x y z
N MET A 1 4.54 4.91 20.47
CA MET A 1 4.44 4.03 19.28
C MET A 1 5.74 3.96 18.49
N GLU A 2 6.42 5.09 18.23
CA GLU A 2 7.75 5.10 17.58
C GLU A 2 8.74 4.12 18.23
N GLU A 3 8.95 4.21 19.55
CA GLU A 3 9.85 3.32 20.28
C GLU A 3 9.41 1.85 20.23
N ILE A 4 8.12 1.58 20.03
CA ILE A 4 7.61 0.21 20.00
C ILE A 4 7.96 -0.44 18.66
N TYR A 5 7.61 0.20 17.54
CA TYR A 5 7.83 -0.41 16.21
C TYR A 5 9.30 -0.37 15.77
N SER A 6 10.05 0.67 16.12
CA SER A 6 11.48 0.77 15.79
C SER A 6 12.36 -0.26 16.52
N HIS A 7 11.93 -0.72 17.70
CA HIS A 7 12.64 -1.76 18.46
C HIS A 7 12.09 -3.17 18.21
N ALA A 8 10.88 -3.30 17.65
CA ALA A 8 10.30 -4.59 17.30
C ALA A 8 11.21 -5.35 16.32
N ARG A 9 11.37 -6.66 16.56
CA ARG A 9 12.10 -7.55 15.65
C ARG A 9 11.40 -7.63 14.29
N TYR A 10 10.07 -7.71 14.31
CA TYR A 10 9.20 -7.65 13.15
C TYR A 10 7.79 -7.23 13.58
N VAL A 11 6.99 -6.74 12.63
CA VAL A 11 5.56 -6.57 12.76
C VAL A 11 4.86 -7.67 11.97
N LEU A 12 3.89 -8.35 12.62
CA LEU A 12 3.00 -9.30 11.96
C LEU A 12 1.71 -8.58 11.57
N ALA A 13 1.58 -8.24 10.28
CA ALA A 13 0.39 -7.62 9.71
C ALA A 13 -0.66 -8.68 9.41
N PHE A 14 -1.65 -8.83 10.30
CA PHE A 14 -2.74 -9.78 10.14
C PHE A 14 -3.80 -9.24 9.15
N LEU A 15 -4.01 -9.94 8.04
CA LEU A 15 -4.94 -9.57 6.97
C LEU A 15 -6.27 -10.33 7.04
N SER A 16 -6.26 -11.63 7.41
CA SER A 16 -7.48 -12.45 7.44
C SER A 16 -7.29 -13.74 8.26
N PRO A 17 -8.33 -14.27 8.92
CA PRO A 17 -8.29 -15.62 9.49
C PRO A 17 -8.31 -16.73 8.43
N GLN A 18 -8.67 -16.42 7.17
CA GLN A 18 -8.81 -17.40 6.08
C GLN A 18 -7.72 -17.19 5.02
N SER A 19 -7.33 -18.28 4.35
CA SER A 19 -6.36 -18.23 3.24
C SER A 19 -6.98 -17.75 1.93
N GLU A 20 -8.26 -18.03 1.71
CA GLU A 20 -9.02 -17.48 0.60
C GLU A 20 -9.54 -16.08 0.94
N PRO A 21 -9.71 -15.18 -0.05
CA PRO A 21 -9.51 -15.39 -1.50
C PRO A 21 -8.09 -15.05 -1.98
N PHE A 22 -7.06 -15.10 -1.12
CA PHE A 22 -5.75 -14.49 -1.38
C PHE A 22 -4.77 -15.35 -2.20
N ASN A 23 -5.00 -16.67 -2.28
CA ASN A 23 -3.99 -17.62 -2.73
C ASN A 23 -3.46 -17.33 -4.14
N LEU A 24 -4.34 -17.08 -5.12
CA LEU A 24 -3.95 -16.78 -6.50
C LEU A 24 -3.15 -15.47 -6.59
N GLY A 25 -3.59 -14.43 -5.89
CA GLY A 25 -2.92 -13.14 -5.85
C GLY A 25 -1.55 -13.23 -5.17
N LEU A 26 -1.41 -14.04 -4.13
CA LEU A 26 -0.13 -14.29 -3.47
C LEU A 26 0.83 -15.04 -4.38
N ASP A 27 0.38 -16.11 -5.03
CA ASP A 27 1.19 -16.85 -6.02
C ASP A 27 1.69 -15.90 -7.12
N TYR A 28 0.84 -14.98 -7.59
CA TYR A 28 1.20 -13.97 -8.59
C TYR A 28 2.17 -12.91 -8.09
N ILE A 29 2.00 -12.43 -6.86
CA ILE A 29 2.94 -11.52 -6.19
C ILE A 29 4.31 -12.20 -6.04
N GLU A 30 4.35 -13.44 -5.57
CA GLU A 30 5.59 -14.19 -5.42
C GLU A 30 6.27 -14.47 -6.77
N ALA A 31 5.51 -14.87 -7.79
CA ALA A 31 6.04 -15.12 -9.11
C ALA A 31 6.60 -13.84 -9.75
N THR A 32 5.91 -12.70 -9.59
CA THR A 32 6.41 -11.38 -9.98
C THR A 32 7.72 -11.04 -9.25
N ALA A 33 7.80 -11.33 -7.95
CA ALA A 33 9.02 -11.06 -7.19
C ALA A 33 10.18 -11.99 -7.58
N ARG A 34 9.92 -13.20 -8.08
CA ARG A 34 10.94 -14.11 -8.59
C ARG A 34 11.53 -13.62 -9.92
N ASP A 35 10.69 -13.12 -10.82
CA ASP A 35 11.10 -12.54 -12.09
C ASP A 35 10.44 -11.16 -12.30
N THR A 36 11.20 -10.09 -12.04
CA THR A 36 10.70 -8.71 -12.17
C THR A 36 10.72 -8.20 -13.60
N MET A 37 11.30 -8.94 -14.54
CA MET A 37 11.40 -8.54 -15.95
C MET A 37 10.32 -9.19 -16.81
N ILE A 38 9.60 -10.19 -16.28
CA ILE A 38 8.49 -10.82 -16.98
C ILE A 38 7.37 -9.82 -17.28
N HIS A 39 6.77 -9.92 -18.46
CA HIS A 39 5.64 -9.06 -18.79
C HIS A 39 4.35 -9.51 -18.09
N PHE A 40 3.44 -8.57 -17.87
CA PHE A 40 2.12 -8.82 -17.29
C PHE A 40 0.99 -8.64 -18.32
N ASP A 41 1.24 -7.90 -19.41
CA ASP A 41 0.32 -7.80 -20.54
C ASP A 41 0.31 -9.12 -21.31
N PRO A 42 -0.83 -9.82 -21.38
CA PRO A 42 -0.94 -11.10 -22.10
C PRO A 42 -0.65 -10.98 -23.61
N SER A 43 -0.73 -9.77 -24.19
CA SER A 43 -0.38 -9.52 -25.59
C SER A 43 1.14 -9.49 -25.85
N ILE A 44 1.96 -9.51 -24.81
CA ILE A 44 3.43 -9.52 -24.89
C ILE A 44 3.94 -10.90 -24.41
N SER A 45 4.93 -11.46 -25.09
CA SER A 45 5.51 -12.77 -24.74
C SER A 45 6.99 -12.63 -24.41
N PRO A 46 7.50 -13.30 -23.35
CA PRO A 46 6.74 -14.08 -22.37
C PRO A 46 5.97 -13.18 -21.39
N HIS A 47 4.78 -13.62 -20.96
CA HIS A 47 4.04 -12.99 -19.86
C HIS A 47 3.82 -13.95 -18.69
N LEU A 48 3.58 -13.37 -17.52
CA LEU A 48 3.36 -14.10 -16.30
C LEU A 48 1.99 -14.77 -16.32
N THR A 49 2.01 -16.08 -16.06
CA THR A 49 0.82 -16.86 -15.75
C THR A 49 1.01 -17.59 -14.43
N VAL A 50 -0.09 -17.75 -13.69
CA VAL A 50 -0.14 -18.49 -12.44
C VAL A 50 -1.36 -19.38 -12.48
N GLN A 51 -1.16 -20.69 -12.30
CA GLN A 51 -2.23 -21.68 -12.39
C GLN A 51 -3.07 -21.59 -13.69
N GLY A 52 -2.42 -21.19 -14.80
CA GLY A 52 -3.09 -21.00 -16.10
C GLY A 52 -3.82 -19.66 -16.28
N LEU A 53 -3.83 -18.79 -15.26
CA LEU A 53 -4.44 -17.46 -15.30
C LEU A 53 -3.37 -16.38 -15.53
N ASN A 54 -3.75 -15.29 -16.18
CA ASN A 54 -2.93 -14.11 -16.42
C ASN A 54 -3.63 -12.85 -15.87
N ALA A 55 -2.97 -11.69 -15.99
CA ALA A 55 -3.44 -10.44 -15.41
C ALA A 55 -4.82 -9.96 -15.91
N SER A 56 -5.30 -10.45 -17.07
CA SER A 56 -6.64 -10.12 -17.60
C SER A 56 -7.77 -10.97 -17.00
N ASP A 57 -7.45 -12.05 -16.27
CA ASP A 57 -8.45 -12.92 -15.64
C ASP A 57 -9.03 -12.32 -14.36
N LYS A 58 -10.36 -12.15 -14.35
CA LYS A 58 -11.08 -11.52 -13.22
C LYS A 58 -10.81 -12.21 -11.87
N LEU A 59 -10.74 -13.54 -11.83
CA LEU A 59 -10.49 -14.29 -10.60
C LEU A 59 -9.13 -13.94 -9.98
N LEU A 60 -8.10 -13.80 -10.81
CA LEU A 60 -6.78 -13.39 -10.35
C LEU A 60 -6.78 -11.93 -9.91
N GLN A 61 -7.42 -11.04 -10.67
CA GLN A 61 -7.54 -9.63 -10.31
C GLN A 61 -8.23 -9.45 -8.95
N ASP A 62 -9.37 -10.11 -8.76
CA ASP A 62 -10.13 -10.08 -7.51
C ASP A 62 -9.28 -10.60 -6.34
N SER A 63 -8.46 -11.63 -6.55
CA SER A 63 -7.55 -12.16 -5.53
C SER A 63 -6.43 -11.19 -5.13
N ILE A 64 -5.78 -10.54 -6.12
CA ILE A 64 -4.79 -9.48 -5.89
C ILE A 64 -5.44 -8.32 -5.13
N ILE A 65 -6.62 -7.89 -5.59
CA ILE A 65 -7.37 -6.80 -4.98
C ILE A 65 -7.74 -7.16 -3.54
N SER A 66 -8.21 -8.37 -3.27
CA SER A 66 -8.54 -8.80 -1.90
C SER A 66 -7.37 -8.66 -0.94
N PHE A 67 -6.14 -9.01 -1.38
CA PHE A 67 -4.93 -8.81 -0.58
C PHE A 67 -4.77 -7.35 -0.16
N PHE A 68 -4.83 -6.42 -1.11
CA PHE A 68 -4.70 -4.99 -0.83
C PHE A 68 -5.96 -4.35 -0.24
N ALA A 69 -7.13 -4.99 -0.38
CA ALA A 69 -8.41 -4.55 0.14
C ALA A 69 -8.57 -4.84 1.64
N ALA A 70 -7.80 -5.80 2.17
CA ALA A 70 -7.84 -6.21 3.58
C ALA A 70 -7.76 -5.01 4.55
N SER A 71 -8.48 -5.11 5.66
CA SER A 71 -8.72 -4.00 6.60
C SER A 71 -7.44 -3.39 7.18
N TRP A 72 -6.36 -4.16 7.29
CA TRP A 72 -5.05 -3.66 7.73
C TRP A 72 -4.56 -2.49 6.84
N TRP A 73 -4.71 -2.59 5.52
CA TRP A 73 -4.21 -1.57 4.60
C TRP A 73 -4.90 -0.21 4.73
N THR A 74 -6.11 -0.19 5.29
CA THR A 74 -6.89 1.03 5.42
C THR A 74 -6.73 1.71 6.77
N ARG A 75 -6.10 1.09 7.78
CA ARG A 75 -5.94 1.74 9.09
C ARG A 75 -4.82 2.78 9.04
N VAL A 76 -4.98 3.88 9.77
CA VAL A 76 -3.94 4.92 9.87
C VAL A 76 -2.66 4.38 10.50
N TRP A 77 -2.76 3.63 11.59
CA TRP A 77 -1.59 3.10 12.33
C TRP A 77 -0.65 2.23 11.50
N THR A 78 -1.12 1.67 10.38
CA THR A 78 -0.30 0.77 9.57
C THR A 78 0.81 1.50 8.80
N VAL A 79 0.76 2.83 8.74
CA VAL A 79 1.88 3.63 8.25
C VAL A 79 3.09 3.53 9.19
N GLN A 80 2.90 3.68 10.50
CA GLN A 80 3.99 3.49 11.48
C GLN A 80 4.42 2.03 11.58
N GLU A 81 3.46 1.10 11.62
CA GLU A 81 3.75 -0.35 11.64
C GLU A 81 4.64 -0.77 10.48
N PHE A 82 4.45 -0.16 9.30
CA PHE A 82 5.22 -0.50 8.12
C PHE A 82 6.55 0.26 8.04
N LEU A 83 6.54 1.58 8.22
CA LEU A 83 7.73 2.41 8.00
C LEU A 83 8.77 2.32 9.11
N LEU A 84 8.35 2.06 10.36
CA LEU A 84 9.27 2.02 11.50
C LEU A 84 9.78 0.62 11.81
N ALA A 85 9.06 -0.42 11.39
CA ALA A 85 9.44 -1.78 11.69
C ALA A 85 10.69 -2.20 10.92
N LYS A 86 11.56 -2.97 11.57
CA LYS A 86 12.73 -3.59 10.92
C LYS A 86 12.35 -4.60 9.85
N LYS A 87 11.16 -5.21 9.99
CA LYS A 87 10.62 -6.23 9.11
C LYS A 87 9.10 -6.27 9.26
N VAL A 88 8.38 -6.41 8.15
CA VAL A 88 6.94 -6.64 8.16
C VAL A 88 6.64 -7.98 7.49
N ILE A 89 5.79 -8.79 8.12
CA ILE A 89 5.31 -10.05 7.56
C ILE A 89 3.79 -9.95 7.50
N PHE A 90 3.22 -10.13 6.31
CA PHE A 90 1.78 -10.24 6.15
C PHE A 90 1.34 -11.67 6.41
N ARG A 91 0.22 -11.84 7.11
CA ARG A 91 -0.36 -13.15 7.42
C ARG A 91 -1.85 -13.17 7.09
N GLY A 92 -2.30 -14.26 6.47
CA GLY A 92 -3.71 -14.62 6.41
C GLY A 92 -3.89 -16.13 6.39
N GLY A 93 -4.86 -16.65 7.14
CA GLY A 93 -5.03 -18.09 7.31
C GLY A 93 -3.70 -18.81 7.61
N ASN A 94 -3.30 -19.66 6.66
CA ASN A 94 -2.08 -20.48 6.75
C ASN A 94 -0.87 -19.93 5.96
N TRP A 95 -1.02 -18.83 5.24
CA TRP A 95 0.07 -18.24 4.46
C TRP A 95 0.77 -17.10 5.23
N LEU A 96 2.04 -16.89 4.88
CA LEU A 96 2.89 -15.80 5.35
C LEU A 96 3.67 -15.27 4.16
N ILE A 97 3.69 -13.95 3.98
CA ILE A 97 4.48 -13.31 2.91
C ILE A 97 5.26 -12.13 3.48
N ASP A 98 6.55 -12.08 3.16
CA ASP A 98 7.45 -11.00 3.57
C ASP A 98 7.11 -9.71 2.80
N SER A 99 7.10 -8.57 3.48
CA SER A 99 6.85 -7.27 2.83
C SER A 99 7.84 -6.97 1.71
N GLU A 100 9.06 -7.49 1.79
CA GLU A 100 10.06 -7.33 0.72
C GLU A 100 9.63 -7.99 -0.60
N ILE A 101 8.94 -9.13 -0.53
CA ILE A 101 8.39 -9.82 -1.71
C ILE A 101 7.29 -8.94 -2.33
N VAL A 102 6.35 -8.47 -1.51
CA VAL A 102 5.26 -7.59 -1.95
C VAL A 102 5.82 -6.29 -2.54
N ARG A 103 6.83 -5.68 -1.90
CA ARG A 103 7.49 -4.46 -2.35
C ARG A 103 8.17 -4.65 -3.71
N LYS A 104 8.87 -5.77 -3.88
CA LYS A 104 9.54 -6.12 -5.14
C LYS A 104 8.51 -6.30 -6.27
N ALA A 105 7.41 -6.99 -6.00
CA ALA A 105 6.33 -7.15 -6.97
C ALA A 105 5.68 -5.82 -7.36
N CYS A 106 5.29 -4.99 -6.39
CA CYS A 106 4.69 -3.68 -6.67
C CYS A 106 5.65 -2.75 -7.42
N ARG A 107 6.96 -2.79 -7.12
CA ARG A 107 7.96 -2.03 -7.89
C ARG A 107 7.98 -2.48 -9.35
N ALA A 108 8.02 -3.79 -9.60
CA ALA A 108 7.97 -4.33 -10.95
C ALA A 108 6.70 -3.89 -11.69
N TRP A 109 5.53 -3.95 -11.06
CA TRP A 109 4.29 -3.46 -11.68
C TRP A 109 4.39 -1.98 -12.09
N ILE A 110 4.89 -1.11 -11.20
CA ILE A 110 5.09 0.32 -11.50
C ILE A 110 6.09 0.51 -12.66
N ASP A 111 7.20 -0.21 -12.66
CA ASP A 111 8.25 -0.06 -13.67
C ASP A 111 7.73 -0.53 -15.05
N HIS A 112 6.96 -1.61 -15.08
CA HIS A 112 6.31 -2.12 -16.30
C HIS A 112 5.17 -1.24 -16.80
N GLU A 113 4.41 -0.61 -15.90
CA GLU A 113 3.40 0.40 -16.23
C GLU A 113 4.02 1.58 -16.98
N ASN A 114 5.21 2.02 -16.56
CA ASN A 114 5.89 3.14 -17.17
C ASN A 114 6.78 2.78 -18.38
N SER A 115 6.96 1.49 -18.70
CA SER A 115 7.89 1.04 -19.76
C SER A 115 7.31 0.15 -20.86
N CYS A 116 6.52 -0.88 -20.55
CA CYS A 116 6.07 -1.86 -21.57
C CYS A 116 4.64 -2.39 -21.38
N CYS A 117 4.33 -3.06 -20.27
CA CYS A 117 3.07 -3.82 -20.11
C CYS A 117 1.84 -2.93 -20.15
N TRP A 118 1.97 -1.67 -19.74
CA TRP A 118 0.86 -0.71 -19.78
C TRP A 118 1.32 0.68 -20.21
N ALA A 119 2.54 0.79 -20.74
CA ALA A 119 3.21 2.05 -21.07
C ALA A 119 2.67 2.78 -22.31
N ALA A 120 1.64 2.21 -22.94
CA ALA A 120 0.79 2.95 -23.83
C ALA A 120 -0.53 3.18 -23.12
N ARG A 121 -0.80 4.44 -22.76
CA ARG A 121 -2.14 5.01 -22.81
C ARG A 121 -2.75 4.60 -24.16
N ARG A 122 -3.38 3.44 -24.27
CA ARG A 122 -4.03 3.01 -25.51
C ARG A 122 -5.41 3.66 -25.50
N PRO A 123 -5.68 4.72 -26.29
CA PRO A 123 -7.06 5.11 -26.52
C PRO A 123 -7.64 4.12 -27.55
N ILE A 124 -8.78 3.53 -27.23
CA ILE A 124 -9.91 3.25 -28.15
C ILE A 124 -11.16 2.91 -27.32
N ASP A 125 -11.03 2.41 -26.10
CA ASP A 125 -12.09 2.43 -25.09
C ASP A 125 -11.69 3.35 -23.92
N VAL A 126 -12.67 3.76 -23.11
CA VAL A 126 -12.54 4.84 -22.13
C VAL A 126 -11.76 4.42 -20.86
N SER A 127 -11.06 3.28 -20.88
CA SER A 127 -10.26 2.79 -19.75
C SER A 127 -8.78 3.12 -19.91
N ALA A 128 -8.27 4.06 -19.12
CA ALA A 128 -6.89 4.57 -19.26
C ALA A 128 -5.83 3.50 -18.96
N HIS A 129 -6.17 2.48 -18.15
CA HIS A 129 -5.27 1.40 -17.74
C HIS A 129 -5.79 -0.02 -18.08
N GLY A 130 -6.77 -0.14 -18.98
CA GLY A 130 -7.31 -1.43 -19.42
C GLY A 130 -7.85 -2.27 -18.25
N PHE A 131 -7.39 -3.52 -18.14
CA PHE A 131 -7.87 -4.43 -17.10
C PHE A 131 -7.46 -4.02 -15.66
N LEU A 132 -6.49 -3.12 -15.49
CA LEU A 132 -6.11 -2.59 -14.17
C LEU A 132 -7.19 -1.67 -13.57
N ASP A 133 -8.08 -1.14 -14.41
CA ASP A 133 -9.21 -0.27 -14.04
C ASP A 133 -10.52 -1.04 -13.90
N ILE A 134 -10.52 -2.37 -14.06
CA ILE A 134 -11.72 -3.19 -13.86
C ILE A 134 -12.06 -3.20 -12.35
N PRO A 135 -13.25 -2.73 -11.94
CA PRO A 135 -13.66 -2.75 -10.54
C PRO A 135 -13.92 -4.18 -10.03
N SER A 136 -13.48 -4.45 -8.81
CA SER A 136 -13.81 -5.68 -8.10
C SER A 136 -15.09 -5.53 -7.30
N GLU A 137 -16.20 -6.06 -7.82
CA GLU A 137 -17.51 -6.04 -7.15
C GLU A 137 -17.46 -6.71 -5.78
N ILE A 138 -16.76 -7.84 -5.67
CA ILE A 138 -16.67 -8.61 -4.41
C ILE A 138 -15.86 -7.90 -3.32
N ASN A 139 -14.99 -6.96 -3.71
CA ASN A 139 -14.17 -6.16 -2.79
C ASN A 139 -14.71 -4.74 -2.60
N GLY A 140 -15.94 -4.46 -3.05
CA GLY A 140 -16.59 -3.15 -2.87
C GLY A 140 -16.18 -2.08 -3.87
N GLY A 141 -15.75 -2.48 -5.07
CA GLY A 141 -15.44 -1.59 -6.20
C GLY A 141 -14.00 -1.10 -6.41
N PRO A 142 -12.96 -1.43 -5.60
CA PRO A 142 -11.60 -1.02 -5.94
C PRO A 142 -11.10 -1.79 -7.18
N THR A 143 -10.20 -1.13 -7.91
CA THR A 143 -9.48 -1.66 -9.07
C THR A 143 -8.07 -2.12 -8.63
N ILE A 144 -7.32 -2.85 -9.46
CA ILE A 144 -5.91 -3.18 -9.14
C ILE A 144 -5.10 -1.90 -8.92
N TYR A 145 -5.30 -0.91 -9.79
CA TYR A 145 -4.61 0.38 -9.68
C TYR A 145 -4.88 1.03 -8.30
N THR A 146 -6.15 1.23 -7.95
CA THR A 146 -6.53 1.92 -6.70
C THR A 146 -6.20 1.10 -5.45
N ALA A 147 -6.26 -0.23 -5.51
CA ALA A 147 -5.89 -1.09 -4.38
C ALA A 147 -4.37 -1.05 -4.12
N THR A 148 -3.55 -1.12 -5.16
CA THR A 148 -2.08 -1.12 -5.04
C THR A 148 -1.49 0.23 -4.62
N LEU A 149 -2.22 1.35 -4.79
CA LEU A 149 -1.84 2.65 -4.24
C LEU A 149 -1.54 2.60 -2.73
N ARG A 150 -2.22 1.71 -1.98
CA ARG A 150 -2.03 1.54 -0.54
C ARG A 150 -0.60 1.12 -0.19
N MET A 151 0.02 0.29 -1.02
CA MET A 151 1.42 -0.11 -0.90
C MET A 151 2.36 0.91 -1.55
N LYS A 152 2.00 1.44 -2.72
CA LYS A 152 2.79 2.47 -3.42
C LYS A 152 3.09 3.67 -2.51
N HIS A 153 2.10 4.18 -1.78
CA HIS A 153 2.28 5.31 -0.87
C HIS A 153 3.27 5.00 0.26
N LEU A 154 3.26 3.77 0.81
CA LEU A 154 4.24 3.33 1.79
C LEU A 154 5.65 3.22 1.17
N MET A 155 5.75 2.69 -0.05
CA MET A 155 7.01 2.57 -0.77
C MET A 155 7.63 3.92 -1.13
N ASP A 156 6.81 4.90 -1.50
CA ASP A 156 7.30 6.24 -1.82
C ASP A 156 7.86 6.93 -0.56
N MET A 157 7.28 6.68 0.63
CA MET A 157 7.78 7.21 1.91
C MET A 157 9.12 6.60 2.34
N LEU A 158 9.48 5.43 1.80
CA LEU A 158 10.79 4.80 2.05
C LEU A 158 11.92 5.40 1.18
N ILE A 159 11.60 6.22 0.17
CA ILE A 159 12.60 6.80 -0.73
C ILE A 159 12.92 8.22 -0.25
N PRO A 160 14.15 8.48 0.23
CA PRO A 160 14.57 9.82 0.62
C PRO A 160 14.38 10.81 -0.55
N GLY A 161 13.73 11.94 -0.29
CA GLY A 161 13.53 13.02 -1.27
C GLY A 161 12.47 12.80 -2.34
N LYS A 162 11.76 11.66 -2.39
CA LYS A 162 10.70 11.39 -3.39
C LYS A 162 9.31 11.84 -2.94
N LEU A 163 9.08 11.83 -1.64
CA LEU A 163 8.01 12.56 -0.98
C LEU A 163 8.68 13.62 -0.11
N TYR A 164 7.98 14.72 0.13
CA TYR A 164 8.26 15.63 1.22
C TYR A 164 8.13 14.87 2.55
N THR A 165 9.07 13.96 2.82
CA THR A 165 9.26 13.26 4.08
C THR A 165 9.62 14.26 5.20
N GLU A 166 9.85 15.51 4.82
CA GLU A 166 9.99 16.69 5.66
C GLU A 166 8.65 17.42 5.92
N ASP A 167 7.66 17.31 5.03
CA ASP A 167 6.34 17.97 5.13
C ASP A 167 5.27 17.02 5.68
N PHE A 168 4.94 17.24 6.94
CA PHE A 168 3.92 16.49 7.66
C PHE A 168 2.53 16.55 6.98
N LEU A 169 2.17 17.69 6.39
CA LEU A 169 0.87 17.87 5.71
C LEU A 169 0.81 17.06 4.41
N ALA A 170 1.92 16.96 3.68
CA ALA A 170 2.02 16.10 2.50
C ALA A 170 1.81 14.63 2.88
N ALA A 171 2.40 14.17 3.99
CA ALA A 171 2.19 12.81 4.49
C ALA A 171 0.73 12.55 4.89
N ILE A 172 0.09 13.46 5.64
CA ILE A 172 -1.34 13.36 5.96
C ILE A 172 -2.19 13.31 4.69
N SER A 173 -1.91 14.18 3.72
CA SER A 173 -2.67 14.27 2.46
C SER A 173 -2.59 12.98 1.65
N LEU A 174 -1.40 12.36 1.59
CA LEU A 174 -1.17 11.10 0.87
C LEU A 174 -2.00 9.93 1.43
N PHE A 175 -2.22 9.93 2.74
CA PHE A 175 -2.91 8.86 3.44
C PHE A 175 -4.32 9.24 3.92
N ARG A 176 -4.87 10.38 3.47
CA ARG A 176 -6.20 10.88 3.88
C ARG A 176 -7.37 9.91 3.66
N VAL A 177 -7.21 8.98 2.71
CA VAL A 177 -8.19 7.95 2.36
C VAL A 177 -8.22 6.77 3.36
N ARG A 178 -7.29 6.73 4.32
CA ARG A 178 -7.25 5.72 5.37
C ARG A 178 -8.35 5.97 6.40
N HIS A 179 -8.99 4.88 6.80
CA HIS A 179 -10.07 4.83 7.77
C HIS A 179 -9.53 5.21 9.14
N CYS A 180 -10.17 6.22 9.73
CA CYS A 180 -9.91 6.70 11.08
C CYS A 180 -11.25 7.18 11.65
N SER A 181 -11.71 6.53 12.72
CA SER A 181 -12.95 6.95 13.38
C SER A 181 -12.74 8.23 14.19
N ASP A 182 -11.55 8.40 14.75
CA ASP A 182 -11.11 9.63 15.41
C ASP A 182 -10.16 10.42 14.49
N LEU A 183 -10.42 11.72 14.30
CA LEU A 183 -9.55 12.57 13.49
C LEU A 183 -8.24 12.95 14.21
N GLN A 184 -8.19 12.83 15.54
CA GLN A 184 -6.97 12.96 16.33
C GLN A 184 -6.03 11.76 16.09
N ASP A 185 -6.58 10.53 16.06
CA ASP A 185 -5.82 9.32 15.69
C ASP A 185 -5.13 9.46 14.33
N ARG A 186 -5.73 10.23 13.42
CA ARG A 186 -5.11 10.54 12.14
C ARG A 186 -3.82 11.32 12.34
N ALA A 187 -3.82 12.39 13.12
CA ALA A 187 -2.61 13.17 13.42
C ALA A 187 -1.57 12.31 14.16
N PHE A 188 -1.97 11.63 15.23
CA PHE A 188 -1.07 10.79 16.04
C PHE A 188 -0.49 9.59 15.28
N GLY A 189 -1.25 9.05 14.33
CA GLY A 189 -0.82 8.01 13.43
C GLY A 189 0.34 8.42 12.52
N TYR A 190 0.61 9.72 12.36
CA TYR A 190 1.79 10.22 11.63
C TYR A 190 2.85 10.84 12.54
N PHE A 191 2.53 11.23 13.78
CA PHE A 191 3.52 11.80 14.73
C PHE A 191 4.69 10.87 15.06
N GLY A 192 4.50 9.55 14.95
CA GLY A 192 5.58 8.59 15.16
C GLY A 192 6.58 8.49 14.00
N LEU A 193 6.30 9.12 12.85
CA LEU A 193 7.21 9.13 11.70
C LEU A 193 8.27 10.19 11.93
N ARG A 194 9.54 9.80 11.91
CA ARG A 194 10.66 10.76 12.01
C ARG A 194 10.71 11.61 10.74
N SER A 195 10.24 12.85 10.82
CA SER A 195 10.60 13.89 9.85
C SER A 195 11.97 14.47 10.25
N PRO A 196 12.99 14.47 9.38
CA PRO A 196 14.22 15.21 9.64
C PRO A 196 13.89 16.70 9.80
N GLY A 197 13.98 17.23 11.03
CA GLY A 197 13.78 18.66 11.32
C GLY A 197 12.54 19.01 12.14
N LEU A 198 11.62 18.08 12.38
CA LEU A 198 10.42 18.31 13.20
C LEU A 198 10.42 17.37 14.42
N ASP A 199 10.87 17.87 15.58
CA ASP A 199 10.62 17.21 16.86
C ASP A 199 9.17 17.52 17.27
N MET A 200 8.21 16.93 16.56
CA MET A 200 6.77 17.18 16.73
C MET A 200 6.29 16.98 18.17
N LYS A 201 6.98 16.13 18.96
CA LYS A 201 6.69 15.92 20.38
C LYS A 201 6.96 17.16 21.24
N ARG A 202 7.85 18.05 20.79
CA ARG A 202 8.14 19.32 21.46
C ARG A 202 7.25 20.47 21.00
N GLU A 203 6.81 20.43 19.74
CA GLU A 203 6.06 21.54 19.13
C GLU A 203 4.54 21.42 19.29
N ILE A 204 4.01 20.20 19.36
CA ILE A 204 2.56 19.97 19.53
C ILE A 204 2.29 19.48 20.95
N SER A 205 1.67 20.35 21.75
CA SER A 205 1.08 19.97 23.03
C SER A 205 -0.02 18.94 22.77
N VAL A 206 0.21 17.70 23.18
CA VAL A 206 -0.77 16.61 23.14
C VAL A 206 -1.82 16.87 24.21
N ASP A 207 -2.82 17.69 23.88
CA ASP A 207 -4.04 17.83 24.67
C ASP A 207 -5.18 17.12 23.94
N ASP A 208 -5.59 15.97 24.47
CA ASP A 208 -6.69 15.16 23.93
C ASP A 208 -8.03 15.93 23.90
N ASN A 209 -8.15 17.06 24.60
CA ASN A 209 -9.32 17.94 24.58
C ASN A 209 -9.25 19.04 23.51
N MET A 210 -8.16 19.13 22.73
CA MET A 210 -8.03 20.16 21.70
C MET A 210 -9.04 19.92 20.57
N PRO A 211 -9.79 20.96 20.12
CA PRO A 211 -10.63 20.86 18.93
C PRO A 211 -9.80 20.46 17.71
N VAL A 212 -10.29 19.50 16.93
CA VAL A 212 -9.58 18.96 15.75
C VAL A 212 -9.14 20.07 14.79
N ALA A 213 -9.98 21.08 14.55
CA ALA A 213 -9.61 22.18 13.66
C ALA A 213 -8.37 22.95 14.15
N ASP A 214 -8.19 23.10 15.46
CA ASP A 214 -7.07 23.84 16.04
C ASP A 214 -5.81 22.97 16.10
N LEU A 215 -5.96 21.65 16.26
CA LEU A 215 -4.88 20.69 16.07
C LEU A 215 -4.33 20.74 14.64
N TYR A 216 -5.18 20.77 13.61
CA TYR A 216 -4.69 20.82 12.23
C TYR A 216 -4.12 22.19 11.85
N LYS A 217 -4.56 23.30 12.49
CA LYS A 217 -3.94 24.61 12.32
C LYS A 217 -2.54 24.67 12.92
N SER A 218 -2.36 24.13 14.13
CA SER A 218 -1.04 24.10 14.78
C SER A 218 -0.03 23.21 14.05
N LEU A 219 -0.50 22.31 13.18
CA LEU A 219 0.32 21.49 12.30
C LEU A 219 0.71 22.18 10.97
N ALA A 220 0.13 23.34 10.67
CA ALA A 220 0.31 24.06 9.42
C ALA A 220 1.09 25.38 9.57
N ASP A 221 1.36 25.81 10.80
CA ASP A 221 2.18 26.97 11.17
C ASP A 221 3.65 26.55 11.40
#